data_AF-A0A3E1YDL2-F1
#
_entry.id   AF-A0A3E1YDL2-F1
#
_cell.length_a   1.000
_cell.length_b   1.000
_cell.length_c   1.000
_cell.angle_alpha   90.00
_cell.angle_beta   90.00
_cell.angle_gamma   90.00
#
_symmetry.space_group_name_H-M   'P 1'
#
loop_
_entity.id
_entity.type
_entity.pdbx_description
1 polymer ?
#
loop_
_entity_poly.entity_id
_entity_poly.type
_entity_poly.pdbx_seq_one_letter_code
_entity_poly.pdbx_strand_id
1 'polypeptide(L)' 'MQEVGIKELLLIALVILLLFGGKKIPELMRGLGSGIREFKDAKDTPAKKGKSAEASDNE' A
#
# COMPACT_ATOMS: atom_id res chain seq x y z
N MET A 1 -21.51 26.57 3.71
CA MET A 1 -20.22 25.88 3.53
C MET A 1 -20.52 24.64 2.70
N GLN A 2 -19.97 24.54 1.49
CA GLN A 2 -20.16 23.35 0.67
C GLN A 2 -19.30 22.24 1.28
N GLU A 3 -19.95 21.31 1.97
CA GLU A 3 -19.35 20.03 2.35
C GLU A 3 -18.89 19.36 1.06
N VAL A 4 -17.58 19.24 0.87
CA VAL A 4 -17.03 18.51 -0.28
C VAL A 4 -17.50 17.07 -0.14
N GLY A 5 -18.55 16.74 -0.89
CA GLY A 5 -19.26 15.50 -0.70
C GLY A 5 -18.55 14.36 -1.39
N ILE A 6 -18.90 13.13 -1.01
CA ILE A 6 -18.45 11.91 -1.69
C ILE A 6 -18.63 12.03 -3.22
N LYS A 7 -19.68 12.72 -3.69
CA LYS A 7 -19.96 12.96 -5.12
C LYS A 7 -18.86 13.75 -5.84
N GLU A 8 -18.37 14.84 -5.25
CA GLU A 8 -17.28 15.63 -5.86
C GLU A 8 -15.97 14.87 -5.86
N LEU A 9 -15.66 14.14 -4.78
CA LEU A 9 -14.47 13.29 -4.73
C LEU A 9 -14.53 12.18 -5.80
N LEU A 10 -15.71 11.58 -6.01
CA LEU A 10 -15.93 10.54 -7.02
C LEU A 10 -15.78 11.11 -8.45
N LEU A 11 -16.26 12.34 -8.68
CA LEU A 11 -16.09 13.04 -9.96
C LEU A 11 -14.60 13.32 -10.25
N ILE A 12 -13.85 13.81 -9.26
CA ILE A 12 -12.41 14.06 -9.38
C ILE A 12 -11.67 12.74 -9.65
N ALA A 13 -11.98 11.70 -8.88
CA ALA A 13 -11.39 10.37 -9.07
C ALA A 13 -11.68 9.82 -10.47
N LEU A 14 -12.90 10.04 -11.00
CA LEU A 14 -13.28 9.64 -12.35
C LEU A 14 -12.47 10.39 -13.42
N VAL A 15 -12.25 11.69 -13.26
CA VAL A 15 -11.42 12.49 -14.18
C VAL A 15 -9.98 11.98 -14.17
N ILE A 16 -9.40 11.76 -12.99
CA ILE A 16 -8.05 11.17 -12.86
C ILE A 16 -8.00 9.78 -13.50
N LEU A 17 -9.04 8.97 -13.31
CA LEU A 17 -9.12 7.63 -13.89
C LEU A 17 -9.19 7.67 -15.42
N LEU A 18 -9.84 8.68 -16.02
CA LEU A 18 -9.89 8.86 -17.47
C LEU A 18 -8.54 9.34 -18.03
N LEU A 19 -7.84 10.23 -17.33
CA LEU A 19 -6.54 10.75 -17.76
C LEU A 19 -5.42 9.71 -17.65
N PHE A 20 -5.36 8.99 -16.53
CA PHE A 20 -4.31 8.02 -16.25
C PHE A 20 -4.70 6.59 -16.65
N GLY A 21 -5.99 6.30 -16.80
CA GLY A 21 -6.52 4.96 -17.04
C GLY A 21 -6.60 4.11 -15.77
N GLY A 22 -7.58 3.21 -15.70
CA GLY A 22 -7.80 2.35 -14.53
C GLY A 22 -6.68 1.35 -14.21
N LYS A 23 -5.74 1.14 -15.13
CA LYS A 23 -4.60 0.24 -14.92
C LYS A 23 -3.39 0.95 -14.28
N LYS A 24 -3.24 2.26 -14.43
CA LYS A 24 -2.04 2.99 -13.93
C LYS A 24 -2.07 3.25 -12.43
N ILE A 25 -3.25 3.56 -11.87
CA ILE A 25 -3.43 3.72 -10.42
C ILE A 25 -2.98 2.47 -9.64
N PRO A 26 -3.46 1.24 -9.94
CA PRO A 26 -3.04 0.04 -9.21
C PRO A 26 -1.58 -0.37 -9.49
N GLU A 27 -1.06 -0.10 -10.69
CA GLU A 27 0.35 -0.34 -11.05
C GLU A 27 1.28 0.54 -10.18
N LEU A 28 0.96 1.83 -10.04
CA LEU A 28 1.68 2.77 -9.18
C LEU A 28 1.53 2.43 -7.69
N MET A 29 0.34 2.06 -7.23
CA MET A 29 0.10 1.64 -5.84
C MET A 29 0.88 0.38 -5.48
N ARG A 30 0.99 -0.60 -6.39
CA ARG A 30 1.80 -1.81 -6.16
C ARG A 30 3.29 -1.46 -6.07
N GLY A 31 3.80 -0.61 -6.96
CA GLY A 31 5.20 -0.17 -6.92
C GLY A 31 5.53 0.61 -5.64
N LEU A 32 4.70 1.60 -5.29
CA LEU A 32 4.86 2.41 -4.09
C LEU A 32 4.70 1.57 -2.82
N GLY A 33 3.73 0.66 -2.78
CA GLY A 33 3.47 -0.22 -1.64
C GLY A 33 4.63 -1.18 -1.34
N SER A 34 5.23 -1.76 -2.37
CA SER A 34 6.43 -2.58 -2.22
C SER A 34 7.61 -1.76 -1.70
N GLY A 35 7.84 -0.55 -2.24
CA GLY A 35 8.91 0.33 -1.76
C GLY A 35 8.73 0.81 -0.31
N ILE A 36 7.51 1.13 0.10
CA ILE A 36 7.19 1.48 1.50
C ILE A 36 7.40 0.28 2.43
N ARG A 37 7.05 -0.93 1.97
CA ARG A 37 7.25 -2.16 2.73
C ARG A 37 8.73 -2.47 2.93
N GLU A 38 9.53 -2.43 1.88
CA GLU A 38 11.00 -2.60 1.97
C GLU A 38 11.63 -1.52 2.86
N PHE A 39 11.19 -0.27 2.72
CA PHE A 39 11.66 0.83 3.58
C PHE A 39 11.30 0.63 5.04
N LYS A 40 10.11 0.09 5.33
CA LYS A 40 9.70 -0.25 6.69
C LYS A 40 10.50 -1.44 7.23
N ASP A 41 10.65 -2.50 6.46
CA ASP A 41 11.43 -3.68 6.83
C ASP A 41 12.90 -3.32 7.13
N ALA A 42 13.51 -2.45 6.31
CA ALA A 42 14.87 -1.96 6.54
C ALA A 42 14.99 -1.08 7.80
N LYS A 43 13.95 -0.30 8.13
CA LYS A 43 13.89 0.50 9.36
C LYS A 43 13.64 -0.35 10.62
N ASP A 44 12.83 -1.39 10.50
CA ASP A 44 12.46 -2.29 11.60
C ASP A 44 13.45 -3.47 11.76
N THR A 45 14.45 -3.60 10.87
CA THR A 45 15.43 -4.69 10.90
C THR A 45 16.34 -4.80 12.14
N PRO A 46 16.54 -3.79 13.03
CA PRO A 46 17.19 -4.10 14.31
C PRO A 46 16.30 -4.94 15.25
N ALA A 47 14.98 -5.05 15.00
CA ALA A 47 14.02 -5.60 15.98
C ALA A 47 13.38 -6.96 15.62
N LYS A 48 13.60 -7.51 14.41
CA LYS A 48 12.82 -8.69 13.94
C LYS A 48 13.60 -9.92 13.46
N LYS A 49 14.81 -10.16 13.98
CA LYS A 49 15.58 -11.39 13.69
C LYS A 49 15.33 -12.55 14.69
N GLY A 50 14.17 -12.61 15.34
CA GLY A 50 13.95 -13.52 16.47
C GLY A 50 12.62 -14.28 16.53
N LYS A 51 11.92 -14.54 15.41
CA LYS A 51 10.65 -15.27 15.49
C LYS A 51 10.30 -16.08 14.24
N SER A 52 11.07 -17.13 13.95
CA SER A 52 10.68 -18.22 13.02
C SER A 52 11.64 -19.43 13.05
N ALA A 53 12.12 -19.85 14.22
CA ALA A 53 12.98 -21.05 14.33
C ALA A 53 12.60 -22.02 15.47
N GLU A 54 11.40 -21.93 16.05
CA GLU A 54 10.90 -22.90 17.04
C GLU A 54 9.46 -23.29 16.70
N ALA A 55 9.31 -24.24 15.78
CA ALA A 55 8.12 -25.07 15.59
C ALA A 55 8.48 -26.24 14.66
N SER A 56 9.50 -27.01 15.03
CA SER A 56 9.84 -28.31 14.43
C SER A 56 10.53 -29.12 15.53
N ASP A 57 10.13 -30.39 15.65
CA ASP A 57 10.55 -31.39 16.64
C ASP A 57 9.94 -31.31 18.04
N ASN A 58 8.86 -32.08 18.22
CA ASN A 58 8.74 -32.96 19.36
C ASN A 58 8.00 -34.24 18.92
N GLU A 59 8.76 -35.31 18.70
CA GLU A 59 8.32 -36.69 18.93
C GLU A 59 7.94 -36.91 20.41
#